data_AF-A0A7K0T1F5-F1
#
_entry.id   AF-A0A7K0T1F5-F1
#
_cell.length_a   1.000
_cell.length_b   1.000
_cell.length_c   1.000
_cell.angle_alpha   90.00
_cell.angle_beta   90.00
_cell.angle_gamma   90.00
#
_symmetry.space_group_name_H-M   'P 1'
#
loop_
_entity.id
_entity.type
_entity.pdbx_description
1 polymer ?
#
loop_
_entity_poly.entity_id
_entity_poly.type
_entity_poly.pdbx_seq_one_letter_code
_entity_poly.pdbx_strand_id
1 'polypeptide(L)'
;MNSLQSISRSAVTSWRSQSNALRIMRLFLGITWIYAGWDKASDPGFLTQGAPTYIGTQLAAFAQSSPIGFLLNHTIEHAALVGAFVMVSEFAIGIATLLSVAPNSAAFGGFAMATGLWLSSSFHTSPYFLASDSAYAILWLAYLLLLIGNRRMPSFNLERRGAIRAGVVASIAVLGSFAGRAFPKASAASTSAKSTSKA
;
A
#
# COMPACT_ATOMS: atom_id res chain seq x y z
N MET A 1 16.78 2.96 26.98
CA MET A 1 16.93 3.60 25.64
C MET A 1 15.55 3.74 25.02
N ASN A 2 15.14 4.97 24.65
CA ASN A 2 13.81 5.23 24.08
C ASN A 2 13.66 4.53 22.72
N SER A 3 12.55 3.81 22.52
CA SER A 3 12.24 3.08 21.28
C SER A 3 12.31 3.98 20.04
N LEU A 4 11.80 5.20 20.13
CA LEU A 4 11.82 6.21 19.08
C LEU A 4 13.25 6.61 18.65
N GLN A 5 14.16 6.81 19.61
CA GLN A 5 15.57 7.11 19.30
C GLN A 5 16.27 5.93 18.62
N SER A 6 15.86 4.70 18.93
CA SER A 6 16.41 3.50 18.28
C SER A 6 15.93 3.36 16.83
N ILE A 7 14.69 3.77 16.53
CA ILE A 7 14.13 3.76 15.18
C ILE A 7 14.82 4.81 14.33
N SER A 8 14.92 6.06 14.83
CA SER A 8 15.53 7.15 14.06
C SER A 8 17.00 6.87 13.74
N ARG A 9 17.79 6.40 14.71
CA ARG A 9 19.19 6.03 14.48
C ARG A 9 19.31 4.87 13.47
N SER A 10 18.50 3.83 13.63
CA SER A 10 18.51 2.68 12.71
C SER A 10 18.13 3.07 11.29
N ALA A 11 17.13 3.94 11.13
CA ALA A 11 16.71 4.45 9.84
C ALA A 11 17.81 5.30 9.19
N VAL A 12 18.38 6.26 9.92
CA VAL A 12 19.46 7.11 9.40
C VAL A 12 20.67 6.29 8.97
N THR A 13 21.10 5.33 9.79
CA THR A 13 22.21 4.43 9.43
C THR A 13 21.88 3.61 8.20
N SER A 14 20.66 3.08 8.06
CA SER A 14 20.30 2.26 6.90
C SER A 14 20.24 3.07 5.60
N TRP A 15 19.76 4.31 5.65
CA TRP A 15 19.79 5.22 4.52
C TRP A 15 21.24 5.50 4.08
N ARG A 16 22.14 5.75 5.04
CA ARG A 16 23.56 6.00 4.74
C ARG A 16 24.26 4.78 4.14
N SER A 17 23.91 3.55 4.55
CA SER A 17 24.53 2.33 4.05
C SER A 17 24.05 1.86 2.67
N GLN A 18 22.94 2.41 2.15
CA GLN A 18 22.41 2.02 0.84
C GLN A 18 23.05 2.81 -0.30
N SER A 19 23.19 2.16 -1.47
CA SER A 19 23.58 2.81 -2.72
C SER A 19 22.53 3.84 -3.16
N ASN A 20 22.93 4.84 -3.96
CA ASN A 20 22.01 5.87 -4.45
C ASN A 20 20.82 5.28 -5.21
N ALA A 21 21.03 4.22 -6.00
CA ALA A 21 19.95 3.51 -6.70
C ALA A 21 18.91 2.93 -5.72
N LEU A 22 19.35 2.27 -4.65
CA LEU A 22 18.46 1.74 -3.62
C LEU A 22 17.73 2.85 -2.86
N ARG A 23 18.38 3.99 -2.62
CA ARG A 23 17.74 5.14 -1.97
C ARG A 23 16.60 5.70 -2.82
N ILE A 24 16.84 5.89 -4.12
CA ILE A 24 15.82 6.38 -5.06
C ILE A 24 14.64 5.42 -5.09
N MET A 25 14.90 4.11 -5.27
CA MET A 25 13.83 3.12 -5.34
C MET A 25 13.05 3.01 -4.01
N ARG A 26 13.75 3.04 -2.87
CA ARG A 26 13.14 3.03 -1.54
C ARG A 26 12.26 4.26 -1.31
N LEU A 27 12.72 5.44 -1.73
CA LEU A 27 11.96 6.69 -1.60
C LEU A 27 10.73 6.67 -2.50
N PHE A 28 10.89 6.28 -3.76
CA PHE A 28 9.80 6.17 -4.71
C PHE A 28 8.72 5.18 -4.22
N LEU A 29 9.10 3.93 -3.93
CA LEU A 29 8.15 2.93 -3.44
C LEU A 29 7.51 3.33 -2.11
N GLY A 30 8.31 3.82 -1.15
CA GLY A 30 7.82 4.21 0.16
C GLY A 30 6.82 5.36 0.11
N ILE A 31 7.11 6.42 -0.65
CA ILE A 31 6.22 7.58 -0.79
C ILE A 31 4.97 7.21 -1.58
N THR A 32 5.10 6.50 -2.70
CA THR A 32 3.95 6.11 -3.52
C THR A 32 2.95 5.26 -2.74
N TRP A 33 3.44 4.34 -1.89
CA TRP A 33 2.55 3.50 -1.08
C TRP A 33 1.87 4.27 0.05
N ILE A 34 2.56 5.22 0.69
CA ILE A 34 1.92 6.15 1.64
C ILE A 34 0.88 7.01 0.93
N TYR A 35 1.18 7.51 -0.27
CA TYR A 35 0.26 8.29 -1.07
C TYR A 35 -0.97 7.48 -1.49
N ALA A 36 -0.80 6.22 -1.90
CA ALA A 36 -1.91 5.32 -2.24
C ALA A 36 -2.84 5.09 -1.05
N GLY A 37 -2.27 4.84 0.15
CA GLY A 37 -3.04 4.71 1.38
C GLY A 37 -3.78 6.01 1.73
N TRP A 38 -3.11 7.16 1.54
CA TRP A 38 -3.71 8.47 1.77
C TRP A 38 -4.86 8.79 0.81
N ASP A 39 -4.71 8.47 -0.47
CA ASP A 39 -5.75 8.68 -1.48
C ASP A 39 -7.02 7.87 -1.16
N LYS A 40 -6.87 6.65 -0.63
CA LYS A 40 -7.98 5.82 -0.13
C LYS A 40 -8.57 6.34 1.17
N ALA A 41 -7.72 6.76 2.11
CA ALA A 41 -8.15 7.26 3.42
C ALA A 41 -8.92 8.58 3.33
N SER A 42 -8.53 9.43 2.39
CA SER A 42 -9.18 10.72 2.14
C SER A 42 -10.42 10.63 1.24
N ASP A 43 -10.77 9.45 0.71
CA ASP A 43 -12.00 9.23 -0.05
C ASP A 43 -13.16 8.80 0.87
N PRO A 44 -14.18 9.64 1.09
CA PRO A 44 -15.33 9.28 1.93
C PRO A 44 -16.14 8.11 1.38
N GLY A 45 -16.08 7.87 0.07
CA GLY A 45 -16.81 6.81 -0.61
C GLY A 45 -16.10 5.46 -0.61
N PHE A 46 -14.78 5.42 -0.39
CA PHE A 46 -13.96 4.22 -0.57
C PHE A 46 -14.46 3.01 0.25
N LEU A 47 -14.89 3.23 1.49
CA LEU A 47 -15.42 2.18 2.39
C LEU A 47 -16.94 2.24 2.58
N THR A 48 -17.64 3.10 1.84
CA THR A 48 -19.07 3.37 2.03
C THR A 48 -19.89 2.67 0.95
N GLN A 49 -20.65 1.64 1.32
CA GLN A 49 -21.51 0.93 0.38
C GLN A 49 -22.52 1.88 -0.27
N GLY A 50 -22.67 1.77 -1.60
CA GLY A 50 -23.53 2.65 -2.40
C GLY A 50 -22.85 3.93 -2.88
N ALA A 51 -21.64 4.26 -2.40
CA ALA A 51 -20.88 5.38 -2.94
C ALA A 51 -20.25 5.03 -4.31
N PRO A 52 -20.05 6.02 -5.21
CA PRO A 52 -19.47 5.78 -6.54
C PRO A 52 -18.06 5.15 -6.51
N THR A 53 -17.28 5.48 -5.48
CA THR A 53 -15.89 5.01 -5.32
C THR A 53 -15.75 3.82 -4.38
N TYR A 54 -16.86 3.17 -4.01
CA TYR A 54 -16.84 2.05 -3.08
C TYR A 54 -15.94 0.91 -3.57
N ILE A 55 -15.11 0.38 -2.68
CA ILE A 55 -14.21 -0.73 -3.02
C ILE A 55 -14.98 -2.01 -3.39
N GLY A 56 -16.15 -2.25 -2.80
CA GLY A 56 -16.92 -3.47 -3.07
C GLY A 56 -17.48 -3.54 -4.49
N THR A 57 -17.88 -2.41 -5.07
CA THR A 57 -18.29 -2.39 -6.49
C THR A 57 -17.11 -2.67 -7.41
N GLN A 58 -15.92 -2.16 -7.07
CA GLN A 58 -14.68 -2.44 -7.81
C GLN A 58 -14.29 -3.92 -7.71
N LEU A 59 -14.29 -4.50 -6.50
CA LEU A 59 -13.98 -5.92 -6.30
C LEU A 59 -14.96 -6.84 -7.04
N ALA A 60 -16.26 -6.52 -7.02
CA ALA A 60 -17.26 -7.28 -7.76
C ALA A 60 -17.05 -7.21 -9.27
N ALA A 61 -16.64 -6.05 -9.80
CA ALA A 61 -16.29 -5.89 -11.22
C ALA A 61 -15.03 -6.68 -11.58
N PHE A 62 -13.98 -6.59 -10.76
CA PHE A 62 -12.72 -7.33 -10.96
C PHE A 62 -12.94 -8.84 -10.91
N ALA A 63 -13.82 -9.34 -10.05
CA ALA A 63 -14.09 -10.77 -9.94
C ALA A 63 -14.62 -11.41 -11.24
N GLN A 64 -15.20 -10.64 -12.17
CA GLN A 64 -15.74 -11.15 -13.43
C GLN A 64 -14.68 -11.53 -14.45
N SER A 65 -13.51 -10.88 -14.42
CA SER A 65 -12.46 -11.05 -15.43
C SER A 65 -11.08 -11.34 -14.85
N SER A 66 -10.92 -11.28 -13.53
CA SER A 66 -9.64 -11.55 -12.86
C SER A 66 -9.27 -13.03 -12.90
N PRO A 67 -7.99 -13.38 -13.17
CA PRO A 67 -7.49 -14.75 -12.97
C PRO A 67 -7.63 -15.26 -11.51
N ILE A 68 -7.78 -14.35 -10.54
CA ILE A 68 -8.01 -14.67 -9.13
C ILE A 68 -9.44 -14.33 -8.68
N GLY A 69 -10.39 -14.25 -9.63
CA GLY A 69 -11.79 -13.92 -9.36
C GLY A 69 -12.45 -14.82 -8.31
N PHE A 70 -12.06 -16.09 -8.21
CA PHE A 70 -12.53 -17.00 -7.17
C PHE A 70 -12.18 -16.53 -5.74
N LEU A 71 -10.99 -15.95 -5.54
CA LEU A 71 -10.60 -15.36 -4.26
C LEU A 71 -11.37 -14.06 -4.03
N LEU A 72 -11.50 -13.23 -5.07
CA LEU A 72 -12.21 -11.95 -4.97
C LEU A 72 -13.67 -12.15 -4.58
N ASN A 73 -14.35 -13.15 -5.14
CA ASN A 73 -15.74 -13.47 -4.78
C ASN A 73 -15.94 -13.71 -3.28
N HIS A 74 -14.97 -14.35 -2.61
CA HIS A 74 -15.03 -14.56 -1.16
C HIS A 74 -14.82 -13.26 -0.35
N THR A 75 -14.18 -12.26 -0.94
CA THR A 75 -13.92 -10.97 -0.30
C THR A 75 -15.06 -9.96 -0.43
N ILE A 76 -16.01 -10.17 -1.36
CA ILE A 76 -17.09 -9.20 -1.66
C ILE A 76 -17.99 -8.97 -0.44
N GLU A 77 -18.35 -10.02 0.29
CA GLU A 77 -19.18 -9.93 1.50
C GLU A 77 -18.54 -9.04 2.59
N HIS A 78 -17.20 -9.00 2.61
CA HIS A 78 -16.41 -8.27 3.58
C HIS A 78 -15.61 -7.14 2.91
N ALA A 79 -16.12 -6.59 1.81
CA ALA A 79 -15.37 -5.66 0.95
C ALA A 79 -14.86 -4.41 1.70
N ALA A 80 -15.65 -3.86 2.62
CA ALA A 80 -15.21 -2.73 3.45
C ALA A 80 -14.02 -3.10 4.36
N LEU A 81 -13.99 -4.31 4.93
CA LEU A 81 -12.87 -4.79 5.73
C LEU A 81 -11.64 -5.02 4.85
N VAL A 82 -11.83 -5.58 3.66
CA VAL A 82 -10.75 -5.81 2.68
C VAL A 82 -10.17 -4.48 2.21
N GLY A 83 -11.00 -3.49 1.90
CA GLY A 83 -10.55 -2.14 1.56
C GLY A 83 -9.81 -1.46 2.71
N ALA A 84 -10.30 -1.60 3.94
CA ALA A 84 -9.61 -1.09 5.12
C ALA A 84 -8.24 -1.76 5.32
N PHE A 85 -8.17 -3.08 5.11
CA PHE A 85 -6.93 -3.84 5.15
C PHE A 85 -5.93 -3.37 4.08
N VAL A 86 -6.37 -3.19 2.83
CA VAL A 86 -5.51 -2.67 1.75
C VAL A 86 -4.99 -1.28 2.10
N MET A 87 -5.86 -0.37 2.51
CA MET A 87 -5.51 1.01 2.88
C MET A 87 -4.48 1.05 4.03
N VAL A 88 -4.70 0.31 5.11
CA VAL A 88 -3.77 0.27 6.25
C VAL A 88 -2.45 -0.41 5.86
N SER A 89 -2.52 -1.49 5.08
CA SER A 89 -1.33 -2.18 4.57
C SER A 89 -0.49 -1.28 3.69
N GLU A 90 -1.11 -0.41 2.89
CA GLU A 90 -0.41 0.52 2.03
C GLU A 90 0.45 1.51 2.82
N PHE A 91 -0.13 2.12 3.85
CA PHE A 91 0.62 2.92 4.80
C PHE A 91 1.72 2.11 5.50
N ALA A 92 1.40 0.94 6.02
CA ALA A 92 2.33 0.12 6.78
C ALA A 92 3.56 -0.27 5.94
N ILE A 93 3.35 -0.73 4.70
CA ILE A 93 4.42 -1.09 3.75
C ILE A 93 5.28 0.13 3.42
N GLY A 94 4.65 1.26 3.09
CA GLY A 94 5.37 2.49 2.75
C GLY A 94 6.21 3.02 3.91
N ILE A 95 5.62 3.11 5.11
CA ILE A 95 6.31 3.57 6.33
C ILE A 95 7.41 2.59 6.73
N ALA A 96 7.15 1.28 6.74
CA ALA A 96 8.16 0.27 7.05
C ALA A 96 9.36 0.36 6.11
N THR A 97 9.09 0.56 4.82
CA THR A 97 10.11 0.74 3.78
C THR A 97 10.93 1.99 4.04
N LEU A 98 10.31 3.16 4.28
CA LEU A 98 11.03 4.39 4.57
C LEU A 98 11.82 4.35 5.88
N LEU A 99 11.33 3.66 6.91
CA LEU A 99 11.99 3.55 8.21
C LEU A 99 12.95 2.34 8.33
N SER A 100 13.04 1.49 7.31
CA SER A 100 13.86 0.26 7.35
C SER A 100 13.42 -0.73 8.43
N VAL A 101 12.14 -0.77 8.74
CA VAL A 101 11.59 -1.72 9.72
C VAL A 101 11.27 -3.02 8.99
N ALA A 102 11.93 -4.11 9.37
CA ALA A 102 11.81 -5.41 8.71
C ALA A 102 11.87 -5.30 7.16
N PRO A 103 12.97 -4.76 6.60
CA PRO A 103 13.02 -4.29 5.21
C PRO A 103 12.67 -5.38 4.18
N ASN A 104 13.11 -6.63 4.42
CA ASN A 104 12.81 -7.75 3.52
C ASN A 104 11.33 -8.14 3.59
N SER A 105 10.74 -8.14 4.79
CA SER A 105 9.30 -8.41 4.96
C SER A 105 8.44 -7.30 4.38
N ALA A 106 8.84 -6.03 4.55
CA ALA A 106 8.16 -4.89 3.95
C ALA A 106 8.21 -4.94 2.42
N ALA A 107 9.39 -5.23 1.85
CA ALA A 107 9.56 -5.37 0.40
C ALA A 107 8.77 -6.57 -0.16
N PHE A 108 8.75 -7.69 0.55
CA PHE A 108 7.92 -8.85 0.20
C PHE A 108 6.43 -8.53 0.29
N GLY A 109 6.00 -7.81 1.32
CA GLY A 109 4.61 -7.36 1.46
C GLY A 109 4.18 -6.44 0.32
N GLY A 110 5.02 -5.47 -0.05
CA GLY A 110 4.80 -4.61 -1.21
C GLY A 110 4.73 -5.40 -2.52
N PHE A 111 5.62 -6.37 -2.71
CA PHE A 111 5.59 -7.28 -3.85
C PHE A 111 4.28 -8.08 -3.90
N ALA A 112 3.94 -8.79 -2.82
CA ALA A 112 2.74 -9.61 -2.75
C ALA A 112 1.47 -8.79 -2.97
N MET A 113 1.37 -7.60 -2.38
CA MET A 113 0.22 -6.72 -2.53
C MET A 113 0.12 -6.17 -3.96
N ALA A 114 1.23 -5.70 -4.55
CA ALA A 114 1.25 -5.24 -5.94
C ALA A 114 0.89 -6.36 -6.93
N THR A 115 1.37 -7.59 -6.72
CA THR A 115 0.99 -8.76 -7.53
C THR A 115 -0.49 -9.09 -7.37
N GLY A 116 -1.03 -9.04 -6.14
CA GLY A 116 -2.45 -9.25 -5.89
C GLY A 116 -3.32 -8.22 -6.61
N LEU A 117 -2.95 -6.94 -6.55
CA LEU A 117 -3.62 -5.87 -7.27
C LEU A 117 -3.54 -6.08 -8.79
N TRP A 118 -2.36 -6.38 -9.32
CA TRP A 118 -2.18 -6.66 -10.75
C TRP A 118 -3.07 -7.82 -11.22
N LEU A 119 -3.06 -8.94 -10.50
CA LEU A 119 -3.92 -10.08 -10.81
C LEU A 119 -5.41 -9.76 -10.66
N SER A 120 -5.77 -8.82 -9.79
CA SER A 120 -7.17 -8.44 -9.56
C SER A 120 -7.70 -7.50 -10.64
N SER A 121 -7.04 -6.36 -10.83
CA SER A 121 -7.60 -5.22 -11.56
C SER A 121 -7.12 -5.12 -13.01
N SER A 122 -5.88 -5.53 -13.29
CA SER A 122 -5.16 -5.05 -14.47
C SER A 122 -4.40 -6.13 -15.25
N PHE A 123 -4.68 -7.40 -14.96
CA PHE A 123 -4.03 -8.55 -15.63
C PHE A 123 -4.29 -8.57 -17.15
N HIS A 124 -5.50 -8.19 -17.56
CA HIS A 124 -5.91 -8.19 -18.97
C HIS A 124 -5.71 -6.84 -19.68
N THR A 125 -5.09 -5.85 -19.04
CA THR A 125 -4.82 -4.55 -19.68
C THR A 125 -3.79 -4.72 -20.80
N SER A 126 -4.17 -4.33 -22.03
CA SER A 126 -3.30 -4.38 -23.20
C SER A 126 -3.21 -3.01 -23.88
N PRO A 127 -1.99 -2.50 -24.17
CA PRO A 127 -0.70 -3.08 -23.80
C PRO A 127 -0.38 -2.96 -22.30
N TYR A 128 0.39 -3.93 -21.76
CA TYR A 128 0.57 -4.10 -20.31
C TYR A 128 1.17 -2.89 -19.58
N PHE A 129 1.96 -2.04 -20.26
CA PHE A 129 2.59 -0.86 -19.65
C PHE A 129 1.60 0.25 -19.27
N LEU A 130 0.34 0.15 -19.72
CA LEU A 130 -0.74 1.04 -19.27
C LEU A 130 -1.24 0.65 -17.87
N ALA A 131 -0.93 -0.56 -17.39
CA ALA A 131 -1.26 -1.05 -16.06
C ALA A 131 -0.07 -0.92 -15.11
N SER A 132 -0.13 0.05 -14.21
CA SER A 132 0.98 0.34 -13.29
C SER A 132 1.23 -0.75 -12.25
N ASP A 133 0.22 -1.57 -11.89
CA ASP A 133 0.36 -2.61 -10.86
C ASP A 133 1.43 -3.65 -11.21
N SER A 134 1.50 -4.02 -12.50
CA SER A 134 2.52 -4.93 -13.02
C SER A 134 3.93 -4.34 -12.84
N ALA A 135 4.10 -3.05 -13.15
CA ALA A 135 5.36 -2.35 -12.95
C ALA A 135 5.73 -2.25 -11.47
N TYR A 136 4.77 -1.95 -10.57
CA TYR A 136 5.02 -1.94 -9.14
C TYR A 136 5.40 -3.31 -8.59
N ALA A 137 4.78 -4.39 -9.06
CA ALA A 137 5.15 -5.74 -8.68
C ALA A 137 6.62 -6.03 -9.02
N ILE A 138 7.04 -5.70 -10.24
CA ILE A 138 8.45 -5.87 -10.66
C ILE A 138 9.39 -4.96 -9.87
N LEU A 139 9.03 -3.71 -9.59
CA LEU A 139 9.85 -2.80 -8.80
C LEU A 139 10.03 -3.27 -7.35
N TRP A 140 8.97 -3.75 -6.71
CA TRP A 140 9.06 -4.34 -5.38
C TRP A 140 9.88 -5.62 -5.37
N LEU A 141 9.72 -6.47 -6.37
CA LEU A 141 10.53 -7.68 -6.52
C LEU A 141 12.01 -7.33 -6.68
N ALA A 142 12.34 -6.37 -7.55
CA ALA A 142 13.71 -5.89 -7.74
C ALA A 142 14.27 -5.32 -6.44
N TYR A 143 13.48 -4.53 -5.70
CA TYR A 143 13.88 -4.00 -4.41
C TYR A 143 14.14 -5.10 -3.38
N LEU A 144 13.24 -6.09 -3.27
CA LEU A 144 13.41 -7.26 -2.40
C LEU A 144 14.70 -8.03 -2.74
N LEU A 145 14.92 -8.33 -4.02
CA LEU A 145 16.09 -9.07 -4.48
C LEU A 145 17.39 -8.30 -4.22
N LEU A 146 17.41 -6.98 -4.41
CA LEU A 146 18.58 -6.16 -4.08
C LEU A 146 18.87 -6.08 -2.57
N LEU A 147 17.83 -6.14 -1.72
CA LEU A 147 18.00 -6.16 -0.27
C LEU A 147 18.56 -7.51 0.21
N ILE A 148 18.13 -8.61 -0.39
CA ILE A 148 18.59 -9.95 -0.04
C ILE A 148 19.96 -10.26 -0.68
N GLY A 149 20.20 -9.77 -1.90
CA GLY A 149 21.35 -10.15 -2.72
C GLY A 149 21.34 -11.65 -3.05
N ASN A 150 22.52 -12.28 -3.04
CA ASN A 150 22.65 -13.74 -3.26
C ASN A 150 22.35 -14.58 -2.00
N ARG A 151 21.80 -13.99 -0.94
CA ARG A 151 21.54 -14.70 0.33
C ARG A 151 20.15 -15.33 0.31
N ARG A 152 19.89 -16.28 1.22
CA ARG A 152 18.51 -16.74 1.46
C ARG A 152 17.74 -15.66 2.22
N MET A 153 16.42 -15.64 2.06
CA MET A 153 15.54 -14.84 2.91
C MET A 153 15.89 -15.09 4.39
N PRO A 154 16.21 -14.05 5.17
CA PRO A 154 16.46 -14.23 6.60
C PRO A 154 15.20 -14.78 7.27
N SER A 155 15.39 -15.63 8.29
CA SER A 155 14.28 -16.18 9.05
C SER A 155 13.45 -15.05 9.65
N PHE A 156 12.12 -15.22 9.64
CA PHE A 156 11.20 -14.27 10.25
C PHE A 156 11.25 -14.41 11.78
N ASN A 157 12.33 -13.89 12.38
CA ASN A 157 12.49 -13.84 13.83
C ASN A 157 12.08 -12.44 14.32
N LEU A 158 10.88 -12.35 14.89
CA LEU A 158 10.41 -11.16 15.58
C LEU A 158 11.07 -11.08 16.96
N GLU A 159 12.31 -10.63 16.99
CA GLU A 159 12.93 -10.23 18.26
C GLU A 159 12.11 -9.10 18.90
N ARG A 160 12.17 -8.98 20.24
CA ARG A 160 11.46 -7.93 20.99
C ARG A 160 11.64 -6.54 20.39
N ARG A 161 12.85 -6.22 19.90
CA ARG A 161 13.16 -4.94 19.24
C ARG A 161 12.48 -4.82 17.87
N GLY A 162 12.47 -5.90 17.08
CA GLY A 162 11.74 -5.95 15.80
C GLY A 162 10.23 -5.78 16.00
N ALA A 163 9.65 -6.46 16.99
CA ALA A 163 8.24 -6.36 17.34
C ALA A 163 7.83 -4.94 17.77
N ILE A 164 8.64 -4.27 18.61
CA ILE A 164 8.37 -2.88 19.01
C ILE A 164 8.38 -1.95 17.79
N ARG A 165 9.36 -2.11 16.88
CA ARG A 165 9.45 -1.27 15.68
C ARG A 165 8.27 -1.51 14.74
N ALA A 166 7.89 -2.77 14.53
CA ALA A 166 6.71 -3.14 13.76
C ALA A 166 5.43 -2.56 14.38
N GLY A 167 5.31 -2.60 15.72
CA GLY A 167 4.19 -2.00 16.44
C GLY A 167 4.11 -0.48 16.26
N VAL A 168 5.25 0.22 16.24
CA VAL A 168 5.29 1.66 15.92
C VAL A 168 4.82 1.92 14.49
N VAL A 169 5.29 1.15 13.51
CA VAL A 169 4.84 1.28 12.12
C VAL A 169 3.33 1.04 12.01
N ALA A 170 2.82 -0.03 12.61
CA ALA A 170 1.39 -0.34 12.62
C ALA A 170 0.58 0.81 13.23
N SER A 171 1.05 1.38 14.35
CA SER A 171 0.40 2.53 14.99
C SER A 171 0.36 3.75 14.07
N ILE A 172 1.47 4.08 13.40
CA ILE A 172 1.53 5.21 12.46
C ILE A 172 0.63 4.95 11.25
N ALA A 173 0.58 3.71 10.74
CA ALA A 173 -0.26 3.36 9.60
C ALA A 173 -1.76 3.50 9.91
N VAL A 174 -2.18 3.06 11.09
CA VAL A 174 -3.55 3.23 11.57
C VAL A 174 -3.87 4.73 11.75
N LEU A 175 -2.98 5.48 12.40
CA LEU A 175 -3.14 6.94 12.55
C LEU A 175 -3.22 7.66 11.20
N GLY A 176 -2.39 7.28 10.23
CA GLY A 176 -2.44 7.83 8.86
C GLY A 176 -3.78 7.56 8.17
N SER A 177 -4.33 6.37 8.37
CA SER A 177 -5.65 5.98 7.84
C SER A 177 -6.79 6.82 8.44
N PHE A 178 -6.73 7.11 9.75
CA PHE A 178 -7.70 8.00 10.40
C PHE A 178 -7.48 9.47 10.03
N ALA A 179 -6.22 9.91 9.93
CA ALA A 179 -5.89 11.28 9.54
C ALA A 179 -6.38 11.59 8.13
N GLY A 180 -6.22 10.67 7.17
CA GLY A 180 -6.75 10.88 5.81
C GLY A 180 -8.26 11.15 5.80
N ARG A 181 -9.02 10.47 6.66
CA ARG A 181 -10.48 10.71 6.79
C ARG A 181 -10.83 12.10 7.33
N ALA A 182 -9.96 12.70 8.13
CA ALA A 182 -10.15 14.07 8.63
C ALA A 182 -9.89 15.13 7.54
N PHE A 183 -9.23 14.76 6.44
CA PHE A 183 -8.93 15.64 5.30
C PHE A 183 -9.51 15.06 4.01
N PRO A 184 -10.86 15.01 3.87
CA PRO A 184 -11.49 14.38 2.72
C PRO A 184 -11.16 15.13 1.42
N LYS A 185 -10.82 14.40 0.37
CA LYS A 185 -10.69 14.97 -0.98
C LYS A 185 -12.07 15.38 -1.50
N ALA A 186 -12.11 16.44 -2.31
CA ALA A 186 -13.36 16.92 -2.89
C ALA A 186 -14.05 15.80 -3.67
N SER A 187 -15.25 15.40 -3.24
CA SER A 187 -16.02 14.37 -3.94
C SER A 187 -16.44 14.89 -5.31
N ALA A 188 -16.17 14.12 -6.37
CA ALA A 188 -16.60 14.40 -7.75
C ALA A 188 -18.13 14.59 -7.87
N ALA A 189 -18.92 14.14 -6.88
CA ALA A 189 -20.36 14.36 -6.79
C ALA A 189 -20.74 15.85 -6.57
N SER A 190 -19.85 16.67 -6.00
CA SER A 190 -20.12 18.09 -5.76
C SER A 190 -20.07 18.97 -7.02
N THR A 191 -19.46 18.50 -8.10
CA THR A 191 -19.33 19.26 -9.34
C THR A 191 -20.55 19.10 -10.25
N SER A 192 -21.20 17.93 -10.25
CA SER A 192 -22.41 17.69 -11.05
C SER A 192 -23.63 18.51 -10.59
N ALA A 193 -23.67 18.94 -9.32
CA ALA A 193 -24.76 19.76 -8.80
C ALA A 193 -24.62 21.25 -9.17
N LYS A 194 -23.45 21.68 -9.66
CA LYS A 194 -23.17 23.10 -9.95
C LYS A 194 -23.27 23.47 -11.44
N SER A 195 -23.33 22.49 -12.34
CA SER A 195 -23.46 22.73 -13.79
C SER A 195 -24.90 22.77 -14.29
N THR A 196 -25.90 22.44 -13.46
CA THR A 196 -27.33 22.49 -13.83
C THR A 196 -28.06 23.74 -13.31
N SER A 197 -27.36 24.71 -12.70
CA SER A 197 -27.96 25.94 -12.16
C SER A 197 -27.60 27.23 -12.89
N LYS A 198 -26.98 27.18 -14.07
CA LYS A 198 -26.86 28.35 -14.94
C LYS A 198 -27.54 28.09 -16.27
N ALA A 199 -28.55 28.93 -16.50
CA ALA A 199 -29.44 29.06 -17.64
C ALA A 199 -28.72 29.09 -18.99
#